data_AF-A0ABC9GDA4-F1
#
_entry.id   AF-A0ABC9GDA4-F1
#
_cell.length_a   1.000
_cell.length_b   1.000
_cell.length_c   1.000
_cell.angle_alpha   90.00
_cell.angle_beta   90.00
_cell.angle_gamma   90.00
#
_symmetry.space_group_name_H-M   'P 1'
#
loop_
_entity.id
_entity.type
_entity.pdbx_description
1 polymer ?
#
loop_
_entity_poly.entity_id
_entity_poly.type
_entity_poly.pdbx_seq_one_letter_code
_entity_poly.pdbx_strand_id
1 'polypeptide(L)'
;MWGYKRFYRRSLLETSDFLKNDCLVLNCTVGVVKNRIETPKNIQFHVPSSDMGRCFKELLSLGIGCDITFEVGDEKVRAHKWILAARSPVFKAQFFGPIGKPDLRRVVVEDVEPVVFKAMVNFIYADELPSIHELAGSVSMWTSTVVVQHLLAAADRYGLDRLRILCEAKLCDELTPETVATTLALAEQHHCAELKTACLKFAAVRENLGVEQKCEAACHCKHRGRVRLSGTRQNDLLDPLDSDGPSF
;
A
#
# COMPACT_ATOMS: atom_id res chain seq x y z
N MET A 1 30.27 -3.40 35.41
CA MET A 1 28.89 -3.15 35.91
C MET A 1 28.84 -1.69 36.37
N TRP A 2 27.93 -0.88 35.81
CA TRP A 2 27.80 0.54 36.13
C TRP A 2 26.79 0.70 37.26
N GLY A 3 27.09 1.55 38.25
CA GLY A 3 26.23 1.79 39.41
C GLY A 3 27.02 1.93 40.71
N TYR A 4 26.33 2.27 41.80
CA TYR A 4 26.93 2.40 43.12
C TYR A 4 26.84 1.09 43.90
N LYS A 5 27.99 0.50 44.24
CA LYS A 5 28.06 -0.73 45.05
C LYS A 5 27.43 -0.58 46.45
N ARG A 6 27.32 0.66 46.95
CA ARG A 6 26.74 1.01 48.25
C ARG A 6 25.89 2.26 48.10
N PHE A 7 24.74 2.12 47.44
CA PHE A 7 23.84 3.23 47.15
C PHE A 7 23.14 3.79 48.40
N TYR A 8 22.70 2.91 49.31
CA TYR A 8 22.01 3.31 50.53
C TYR A 8 22.25 2.27 51.65
N ARG A 9 22.35 2.70 52.91
CA ARG A 9 22.53 1.77 54.04
C ARG A 9 21.18 1.16 54.42
N ARG A 10 21.14 -0.16 54.53
CA ARG A 10 19.93 -0.92 54.89
C ARG A 10 19.26 -0.42 56.17
N SER A 11 20.03 -0.23 57.23
CA SER A 11 19.52 0.22 58.53
C SER A 11 18.85 1.59 58.49
N LEU A 12 19.24 2.45 57.54
CA LEU A 12 18.62 3.76 57.35
C LEU A 12 17.40 3.69 56.43
N LEU A 13 17.38 2.73 55.49
CA LEU A 13 16.25 2.53 54.58
C LEU A 13 15.03 2.03 55.32
N GLU A 14 15.24 1.05 56.20
CA GLU A 14 14.20 0.42 57.03
C GLU A 14 13.57 1.41 58.02
N THR A 15 14.27 2.50 58.38
CA THR A 15 13.77 3.56 59.27
C THR A 15 13.32 4.82 58.53
N SER A 16 13.36 4.84 57.19
CA SER A 16 13.07 6.03 56.39
C SER A 16 11.66 6.03 55.80
N ASP A 17 11.19 7.21 55.40
CA ASP A 17 9.92 7.38 54.67
C ASP A 17 9.96 6.86 53.21
N PHE A 18 11.11 6.37 52.75
CA PHE A 18 11.28 5.85 51.39
C PHE A 18 10.74 4.42 51.22
N LEU A 19 10.58 3.67 52.31
CA LEU A 19 9.99 2.34 52.33
C LEU A 19 8.57 2.42 52.88
N LYS A 20 7.57 2.29 52.01
CA LYS A 20 6.15 2.34 52.41
C LYS A 20 5.47 1.04 51.99
N ASN A 21 4.85 0.35 52.95
CA ASN A 21 4.16 -0.94 52.71
C ASN A 21 5.07 -1.98 52.01
N ASP A 22 6.32 -2.09 52.46
CA ASP A 22 7.33 -3.00 51.89
C ASP A 22 7.67 -2.73 50.40
N CYS A 23 7.32 -1.52 49.90
CA CYS A 23 7.60 -1.08 48.55
C CYS A 23 8.61 0.07 48.53
N LEU A 24 9.59 -0.04 47.63
CA LEU A 24 10.59 0.98 47.35
C LEU A 24 10.46 1.45 45.91
N VAL A 25 10.36 2.76 45.69
CA VAL A 25 10.35 3.36 44.34
C VAL A 25 11.70 3.98 44.05
N LEU A 26 12.41 3.44 43.07
CA LEU A 26 13.69 3.96 42.61
C LEU A 26 13.50 4.78 41.34
N ASN A 27 13.84 6.06 41.38
CA ASN A 27 13.86 6.90 40.19
C ASN A 27 15.28 6.92 39.60
N CYS A 28 15.42 6.48 38.34
CA CYS A 28 16.69 6.44 37.63
C CYS A 28 16.61 7.30 36.38
N THR A 29 17.41 8.37 36.34
CA THR A 29 17.56 9.20 35.15
C THR A 29 18.80 8.76 34.38
N VAL A 30 18.62 8.34 33.13
CA VAL A 30 19.72 7.94 32.25
C VAL A 30 20.00 9.06 31.25
N GLY A 31 21.18 9.66 31.34
CA GLY A 31 21.67 10.63 30.36
C GLY A 31 22.50 9.94 29.28
N VAL A 32 22.08 10.02 28.02
CA VAL A 32 22.86 9.52 26.88
C VAL A 32 23.62 10.70 26.28
N VAL A 33 24.94 10.73 26.48
CA VAL A 33 25.82 11.73 25.84
C VAL A 33 26.27 11.18 24.49
N LYS A 34 25.77 11.76 23.39
CA LYS A 34 26.31 11.50 22.04
C LYS A 34 27.46 12.46 21.80
N ASN A 35 28.68 11.94 21.70
CA ASN A 35 29.84 12.75 21.32
C ASN A 35 29.71 13.10 19.83
N ARG A 36 29.28 14.32 19.51
CA ARG A 36 29.41 14.88 18.16
C ARG A 36 30.78 15.55 18.08
N ILE A 37 31.67 14.98 17.29
CA ILE A 37 32.90 15.66 16.90
C ILE A 37 32.46 16.82 16.00
N GLU A 38 32.48 18.04 16.52
CA GLU A 38 32.30 19.24 15.70
C GLU A 38 33.58 19.45 14.91
N THR A 39 33.63 18.89 13.70
CA THR A 39 34.61 19.28 12.68
C THR A 39 34.51 20.80 12.47
N PRO A 40 35.63 21.51 12.25
CA PRO A 40 35.62 22.96 12.02
C PRO A 40 34.57 23.30 10.98
N LYS A 41 33.68 24.25 11.31
CA LYS A 41 32.48 24.57 10.54
C LYS A 41 32.82 24.62 9.06
N ASN A 42 32.33 23.59 8.38
CA ASN A 42 32.28 23.44 6.94
C ASN A 42 32.00 24.80 6.29
N ILE A 43 32.84 25.20 5.33
CA ILE A 43 32.43 26.18 4.33
C ILE A 43 31.18 25.59 3.68
N GLN A 44 30.01 26.11 4.02
CA GLN A 44 28.74 25.65 3.46
C GLN A 44 28.66 26.21 2.04
N PHE A 45 29.06 25.39 1.07
CA PHE A 45 28.75 25.65 -0.33
C PHE A 45 27.27 25.34 -0.55
N HIS A 46 26.52 26.33 -1.00
CA HIS A 46 25.14 26.12 -1.46
C HIS A 46 25.19 25.38 -2.80
N VAL A 47 25.03 24.06 -2.76
CA VAL A 47 24.89 23.24 -3.96
C VAL A 47 23.42 23.32 -4.40
N PRO A 48 23.11 23.83 -5.61
CA PRO A 48 21.74 23.83 -6.12
C PRO A 48 21.24 22.39 -6.28
N SER A 49 19.93 22.20 -6.16
CA SER A 49 19.28 20.93 -6.47
C SER A 49 19.52 20.52 -7.93
N SER A 50 19.54 19.21 -8.19
CA SER A 50 19.61 18.68 -9.56
C SER A 50 18.47 19.23 -10.43
N ASP A 51 18.79 19.68 -11.64
CA ASP A 51 17.84 20.16 -12.66
C ASP A 51 17.58 19.13 -13.77
N MET A 52 18.22 17.96 -13.71
CA MET A 52 18.13 16.90 -14.73
C MET A 52 16.69 16.52 -15.08
N GLY A 53 15.83 16.32 -14.08
CA GLY A 53 14.43 15.95 -14.30
C GLY A 53 13.64 17.03 -15.05
N ARG A 54 13.93 18.31 -14.78
CA ARG A 54 13.36 19.44 -15.51
C ARG A 54 13.87 19.49 -16.94
N CYS A 55 15.18 19.35 -17.17
CA CYS A 55 15.76 19.35 -18.51
C CYS A 55 15.19 18.22 -19.38
N PHE A 56 15.00 17.02 -18.82
CA PHE A 56 14.37 15.91 -19.55
C PHE A 56 12.88 16.17 -19.83
N LYS A 57 12.13 16.77 -18.89
CA LYS A 57 10.75 17.20 -19.15
C LYS A 57 10.66 18.23 -20.28
N GLU A 58 11.58 19.19 -20.32
CA GLU A 58 11.66 20.17 -21.41
C GLU A 58 11.98 19.49 -22.75
N LEU A 59 12.87 18.49 -22.75
CA LEU A 59 13.14 17.67 -23.94
C LEU A 59 11.87 16.94 -24.43
N LEU A 60 11.09 16.36 -23.51
CA LEU A 60 9.83 15.68 -23.82
C LEU A 60 8.79 16.66 -24.39
N SER A 61 8.63 17.83 -23.78
CA SER A 61 7.61 18.81 -24.18
C SER A 61 7.90 19.41 -25.56
N LEU A 62 9.17 19.70 -25.86
CA LEU A 62 9.60 20.14 -27.19
C LEU A 62 9.54 18.99 -28.22
N GLY A 63 9.65 17.74 -27.75
CA GLY A 63 9.65 16.53 -28.57
C GLY A 63 10.85 16.45 -29.52
N ILE A 64 11.97 17.06 -29.13
CA ILE A 64 13.22 17.04 -29.89
C ILE A 64 13.82 15.65 -29.77
N GLY A 65 13.98 14.96 -30.90
CA GLY A 65 14.61 13.63 -30.94
C GLY A 65 13.68 12.47 -30.59
N CYS A 66 12.38 12.70 -30.39
CA CYS A 66 11.41 11.63 -30.15
C CYS A 66 11.40 10.62 -31.31
N ASP A 67 11.57 9.34 -30.98
CA ASP A 67 11.71 8.22 -31.92
C ASP A 67 10.57 7.19 -31.80
N ILE A 68 9.61 7.44 -30.92
CA ILE A 68 8.38 6.65 -30.75
C ILE A 68 7.17 7.57 -30.53
N THR A 69 6.01 7.15 -31.04
CA THR A 69 4.70 7.76 -30.77
C THR A 69 3.74 6.71 -30.22
N PHE A 70 3.15 6.97 -29.06
CA PHE A 70 2.06 6.19 -28.49
C PHE A 70 0.73 6.80 -28.90
N GLU A 71 -0.20 5.96 -29.36
CA GLU A 71 -1.60 6.29 -29.56
C GLU A 71 -2.37 5.76 -28.35
N VAL A 72 -2.89 6.67 -27.52
CA VAL A 72 -3.58 6.36 -26.27
C VAL A 72 -4.95 6.99 -26.36
N GLY A 73 -5.99 6.18 -26.61
CA GLY A 73 -7.31 6.70 -26.96
C GLY A 73 -7.25 7.59 -28.21
N ASP A 74 -7.73 8.83 -28.07
CA ASP A 74 -7.70 9.87 -29.11
C ASP A 74 -6.41 10.72 -29.11
N GLU A 75 -5.50 10.45 -28.16
CA GLU A 75 -4.31 11.26 -27.94
C GLU A 75 -3.02 10.62 -28.50
N LYS A 76 -2.06 11.47 -28.86
CA LYS A 76 -0.72 11.05 -29.32
C LYS A 76 0.35 11.55 -28.37
N VAL A 77 1.12 10.62 -27.80
CA VAL A 77 2.22 10.93 -26.89
C VAL A 77 3.55 10.53 -27.54
N ARG A 78 4.38 11.53 -27.85
CA ARG A 78 5.74 11.29 -28.39
C ARG A 78 6.73 11.10 -27.24
N ALA A 79 7.72 10.23 -27.41
CA ALA A 79 8.73 9.96 -26.38
C ALA A 79 10.06 9.43 -26.98
N HIS A 80 11.01 9.12 -26.11
CA HIS A 80 12.34 8.59 -26.43
C HIS A 80 12.49 7.15 -25.92
N LYS A 81 12.72 6.19 -26.81
CA LYS A 81 12.85 4.77 -26.46
C LYS A 81 13.93 4.53 -25.41
N TRP A 82 15.07 5.20 -25.51
CA TRP A 82 16.18 5.00 -24.56
C TRP A 82 15.83 5.46 -23.15
N ILE A 83 15.14 6.59 -23.00
CA ILE A 83 14.71 7.08 -21.68
C ILE A 83 13.68 6.13 -21.08
N LEU A 84 12.69 5.71 -21.88
CA LEU A 84 11.68 4.73 -21.46
C LEU A 84 12.30 3.39 -21.05
N ALA A 85 13.19 2.84 -21.87
CA ALA A 85 13.88 1.57 -21.62
C ALA A 85 14.85 1.62 -20.43
N ALA A 86 15.44 2.79 -20.14
CA ALA A 86 16.30 2.95 -18.97
C ALA A 86 15.52 2.86 -17.65
N ARG A 87 14.23 3.22 -17.67
CA ARG A 87 13.40 3.37 -16.47
C ARG A 87 12.35 2.28 -16.31
N SER A 88 11.94 1.61 -17.39
CA SER A 88 10.95 0.54 -17.39
C SER A 88 11.52 -0.73 -18.03
N PRO A 89 11.54 -1.86 -17.30
CA PRO A 89 11.94 -3.14 -17.87
C PRO A 89 11.01 -3.60 -19.00
N VAL A 90 9.73 -3.21 -18.95
CA VAL A 90 8.74 -3.54 -19.99
C VAL A 90 9.06 -2.81 -21.28
N PHE A 91 9.31 -1.50 -21.24
CA PHE A 91 9.74 -0.77 -22.43
C PHE A 91 11.10 -1.25 -22.93
N LYS A 92 12.03 -1.60 -22.02
CA LYS A 92 13.32 -2.19 -22.39
C LYS A 92 13.13 -3.47 -23.18
N ALA A 93 12.28 -4.38 -22.72
CA ALA A 93 11.99 -5.63 -23.42
C ALA A 93 11.28 -5.38 -24.77
N GLN A 94 10.32 -4.46 -24.80
CA GLN A 94 9.55 -4.13 -26.00
C GLN A 94 10.42 -3.56 -27.14
N PHE A 95 11.39 -2.70 -26.81
CA PHE A 95 12.22 -2.03 -27.81
C PHE A 95 13.54 -2.74 -28.09
N PHE A 96 14.18 -3.28 -27.04
CA PHE A 96 15.55 -3.78 -27.09
C PHE A 96 15.72 -5.19 -26.50
N GLY A 97 14.61 -5.89 -26.19
CA GLY A 97 14.65 -7.28 -25.78
C GLY A 97 14.97 -8.24 -26.93
N PRO A 98 15.10 -9.55 -26.66
CA PRO A 98 15.41 -10.56 -27.68
C PRO A 98 14.43 -10.60 -28.87
N ILE A 99 13.17 -10.26 -28.61
CA ILE A 99 12.09 -10.12 -29.60
C ILE A 99 11.63 -8.66 -29.78
N GLY A 100 12.44 -7.72 -29.29
CA GLY A 100 12.14 -6.29 -29.32
C GLY A 100 12.17 -5.75 -30.75
N LYS A 101 11.44 -4.65 -30.96
CA LYS A 101 11.35 -4.00 -32.28
C LYS A 101 12.02 -2.62 -32.21
N PRO A 102 13.34 -2.50 -32.47
CA PRO A 102 14.03 -1.22 -32.39
C PRO A 102 13.51 -0.22 -33.42
N ASP A 103 13.05 -0.67 -34.58
CA ASP A 103 12.48 0.18 -35.64
C ASP A 103 11.01 0.57 -35.40
N LEU A 104 10.39 0.11 -34.32
CA LEU A 104 8.99 0.42 -33.99
C LEU A 104 8.81 1.92 -33.79
N ARG A 105 7.99 2.58 -34.61
CA ARG A 105 7.74 4.02 -34.51
C ARG A 105 6.39 4.39 -33.88
N ARG A 106 5.48 3.43 -33.82
CA ARG A 106 4.11 3.63 -33.31
C ARG A 106 3.69 2.45 -32.44
N VAL A 107 3.04 2.74 -31.31
CA VAL A 107 2.44 1.75 -30.41
C VAL A 107 1.04 2.23 -30.03
N VAL A 108 0.05 1.35 -30.13
CA VAL A 108 -1.29 1.62 -29.61
C VAL A 108 -1.37 1.12 -28.17
N VAL A 109 -1.90 1.93 -27.27
CA VAL A 109 -2.10 1.63 -25.85
C VAL A 109 -3.59 1.68 -25.57
N GLU A 110 -4.20 0.52 -25.36
CA GLU A 110 -5.66 0.39 -25.23
C GLU A 110 -6.13 0.37 -23.77
N ASP A 111 -5.28 -0.12 -22.85
CA ASP A 111 -5.69 -0.44 -21.48
C ASP A 111 -5.33 0.66 -20.45
N VAL A 112 -4.92 1.84 -20.90
CA VAL A 112 -4.49 2.93 -20.01
C VAL A 112 -5.10 4.23 -20.49
N GLU A 113 -5.76 4.95 -19.59
CA GLU A 113 -6.34 6.25 -19.90
C GLU A 113 -5.25 7.27 -20.30
N PRO A 114 -5.52 8.19 -21.24
CA PRO A 114 -4.52 9.15 -21.73
C PRO A 114 -3.85 9.95 -20.61
N VAL A 115 -4.62 10.41 -19.63
CA VAL A 115 -4.12 11.16 -18.46
C VAL A 115 -3.17 10.32 -17.61
N VAL A 116 -3.46 9.04 -17.39
CA VAL A 116 -2.64 8.11 -16.61
C VAL A 116 -1.34 7.81 -17.36
N PHE A 117 -1.43 7.56 -18.67
CA PHE A 117 -0.25 7.29 -19.49
C PHE A 117 0.70 8.49 -19.54
N LYS A 118 0.18 9.71 -19.75
CA LYS A 118 1.00 10.93 -19.68
C LYS A 118 1.63 11.11 -18.32
N ALA A 119 0.91 10.81 -17.23
CA ALA A 119 1.44 10.91 -15.88
C ALA A 119 2.62 9.97 -15.67
N MET A 120 2.47 8.72 -16.11
CA MET A 120 3.52 7.71 -16.10
C MET A 120 4.74 8.15 -16.93
N VAL A 121 4.55 8.65 -18.15
CA VAL A 121 5.65 9.14 -18.98
C VAL A 121 6.35 10.33 -18.34
N ASN A 122 5.63 11.29 -17.77
CA ASN A 122 6.23 12.41 -17.04
C ASN A 122 7.06 11.95 -15.84
N PHE A 123 6.58 10.95 -15.09
CA PHE A 123 7.35 10.34 -14.02
C PHE A 123 8.64 9.70 -14.54
N ILE A 124 8.60 8.99 -15.67
CA ILE A 124 9.79 8.36 -16.25
C ILE A 124 10.90 9.40 -16.52
N TYR A 125 10.55 10.61 -16.92
CA TYR A 125 11.50 11.68 -17.27
C TYR A 125 11.98 12.50 -16.07
N ALA A 126 11.15 12.71 -15.04
CA ALA A 126 11.47 13.58 -13.91
C ALA A 126 11.69 12.86 -12.58
N ASP A 127 11.29 11.59 -12.47
CA ASP A 127 11.25 10.83 -11.21
C ASP A 127 10.43 11.55 -10.12
N GLU A 128 9.39 12.28 -10.51
CA GLU A 128 8.50 13.03 -9.64
C GLU A 128 7.05 12.66 -9.95
N LEU A 129 6.24 12.51 -8.90
CA LEU A 129 4.80 12.28 -9.07
C LEU A 129 4.19 13.53 -9.72
N PRO A 130 3.62 13.44 -10.92
CA PRO A 130 3.11 14.60 -11.63
C PRO A 130 1.89 15.16 -10.89
N SER A 131 1.73 16.48 -10.92
CA SER A 131 0.50 17.13 -10.49
C SER A 131 -0.63 16.72 -11.43
N ILE A 132 -1.57 15.93 -10.92
CA ILE A 132 -2.71 15.40 -11.70
C ILE A 132 -3.56 16.55 -12.26
N HIS A 133 -3.67 17.65 -11.51
CA HIS A 133 -4.39 18.86 -11.91
C HIS A 133 -3.80 19.52 -13.16
N GLU A 134 -2.48 19.45 -13.36
CA GLU A 134 -1.81 20.01 -14.54
C GLU A 134 -2.04 19.16 -15.79
N LEU A 135 -2.30 17.85 -15.60
CA LEU A 135 -2.37 16.88 -16.68
C LEU A 135 -3.79 16.60 -17.17
N ALA A 136 -4.79 16.74 -16.29
CA ALA A 136 -6.18 16.40 -16.59
C ALA A 136 -6.93 17.49 -17.38
N GLY A 137 -6.40 18.72 -17.47
CA GLY A 137 -7.17 19.87 -17.96
C GLY A 137 -8.45 20.11 -17.15
N SER A 138 -9.17 21.20 -17.41
CA SER A 138 -10.38 21.57 -16.63
C SER A 138 -11.62 20.69 -16.86
N VAL A 139 -11.49 19.46 -17.40
CA VAL A 139 -12.64 18.71 -17.97
C VAL A 139 -12.78 17.27 -17.48
N SER A 140 -11.88 16.71 -16.67
CA SER A 140 -12.03 15.29 -16.30
C SER A 140 -13.03 15.09 -15.15
N MET A 141 -14.00 14.18 -15.37
CA MET A 141 -14.98 13.67 -14.38
C MET A 141 -14.32 12.87 -13.25
N TRP A 142 -13.00 12.78 -13.27
CA TRP A 142 -12.18 11.86 -12.53
C TRP A 142 -11.50 12.57 -11.36
N THR A 143 -11.64 12.04 -10.14
CA THR A 143 -11.02 12.62 -8.95
C THR A 143 -9.53 12.28 -8.86
N SER A 144 -8.73 13.16 -8.26
CA SER A 144 -7.27 12.95 -8.07
C SER A 144 -6.96 11.54 -7.56
N THR A 145 -7.71 11.05 -6.57
CA THR A 145 -7.55 9.73 -5.97
C THR A 145 -7.70 8.57 -6.97
N VAL A 146 -8.71 8.63 -7.84
CA VAL A 146 -8.89 7.59 -8.87
C VAL A 146 -7.71 7.63 -9.85
N VAL A 147 -7.04 8.78 -10.06
CA VAL A 147 -5.95 8.86 -11.08
C VAL A 147 -4.76 8.15 -10.49
N VAL A 148 -4.49 8.40 -9.21
CA VAL A 148 -3.44 7.72 -8.46
C VAL A 148 -3.70 6.21 -8.42
N GLN A 149 -4.95 5.75 -8.27
CA GLN A 149 -5.31 4.34 -8.32
C GLN A 149 -4.95 3.69 -9.68
N HIS A 150 -5.37 4.29 -10.80
CA HIS A 150 -5.01 3.77 -12.13
C HIS A 150 -3.52 3.93 -12.44
N LEU A 151 -2.88 4.99 -11.92
CA LEU A 151 -1.43 5.20 -12.04
C LEU A 151 -0.64 4.14 -11.27
N LEU A 152 -1.13 3.67 -10.12
CA LEU A 152 -0.55 2.54 -9.39
C LEU A 152 -0.62 1.27 -10.23
N ALA A 153 -1.78 0.98 -10.82
CA ALA A 153 -1.96 -0.18 -11.70
C ALA A 153 -1.03 -0.12 -12.92
N ALA A 154 -0.89 1.06 -13.54
CA ALA A 154 0.06 1.29 -14.62
C ALA A 154 1.52 1.13 -14.15
N ALA A 155 1.87 1.67 -12.98
CA ALA A 155 3.22 1.56 -12.44
C ALA A 155 3.63 0.09 -12.23
N ASP A 156 2.74 -0.72 -11.68
CA ASP A 156 2.95 -2.16 -11.54
C ASP A 156 3.13 -2.84 -12.90
N ARG A 157 2.22 -2.58 -13.85
CA ARG A 157 2.28 -3.15 -15.20
C ARG A 157 3.58 -2.85 -15.94
N TYR A 158 4.12 -1.64 -15.80
CA TYR A 158 5.33 -1.21 -16.49
C TYR A 158 6.62 -1.40 -15.67
N GLY A 159 6.53 -1.98 -14.46
CA GLY A 159 7.67 -2.26 -13.58
C GLY A 159 8.34 -0.99 -13.03
N LEU A 160 7.54 0.00 -12.63
CA LEU A 160 7.97 1.28 -12.07
C LEU A 160 7.81 1.28 -10.54
N ASP A 161 8.67 0.54 -9.83
CA ASP A 161 8.53 0.31 -8.38
C ASP A 161 8.45 1.58 -7.54
N ARG A 162 9.29 2.58 -7.85
CA ARG A 162 9.29 3.85 -7.11
C ARG A 162 7.98 4.62 -7.31
N LEU A 163 7.42 4.62 -8.53
CA LEU A 163 6.12 5.24 -8.79
C LEU A 163 5.02 4.52 -8.03
N ARG A 164 5.03 3.18 -8.03
CA ARG A 164 4.07 2.36 -7.28
C ARG A 164 4.06 2.73 -5.80
N ILE A 165 5.23 2.81 -5.16
CA ILE A 165 5.35 3.21 -3.75
C ILE A 165 4.88 4.66 -3.51
N LEU A 166 5.18 5.59 -4.41
CA LEU A 166 4.69 6.97 -4.30
C LEU A 166 3.15 7.04 -4.40
N CYS A 167 2.55 6.24 -5.29
CA CYS A 167 1.10 6.12 -5.37
C CYS A 167 0.51 5.49 -4.09
N GLU A 168 1.14 4.45 -3.54
CA GLU A 168 0.72 3.86 -2.26
C GLU A 168 0.73 4.89 -1.13
N ALA A 169 1.82 5.66 -0.98
CA ALA A 169 1.92 6.70 0.04
C ALA A 169 0.82 7.77 -0.15
N LYS A 170 0.61 8.22 -1.39
CA LYS A 170 -0.40 9.23 -1.70
C LYS A 170 -1.82 8.74 -1.43
N LEU A 171 -2.12 7.47 -1.74
CA LEU A 171 -3.41 6.86 -1.44
C LEU A 171 -3.62 6.69 0.07
N CYS A 172 -2.59 6.28 0.81
CA CYS A 172 -2.63 6.21 2.28
C CYS A 172 -2.98 7.57 2.91
N ASP A 173 -2.40 8.66 2.42
CA ASP A 173 -2.65 10.02 2.95
C ASP A 173 -4.07 10.52 2.64
N GLU A 174 -4.68 10.07 1.54
CA GLU A 174 -6.02 10.47 1.07
C GLU A 174 -7.10 9.40 1.33
N LEU A 175 -6.85 8.44 2.22
CA LEU A 175 -7.85 7.41 2.56
C LEU A 175 -9.09 8.03 3.20
N THR A 176 -10.25 7.73 2.62
CA THR A 176 -11.56 8.10 3.15
C THR A 176 -12.44 6.85 3.33
N PRO A 177 -13.52 6.92 4.13
CA PRO A 177 -14.46 5.81 4.28
C PRO A 177 -15.06 5.31 2.96
N GLU A 178 -15.20 6.21 1.97
CA GLU A 178 -15.75 5.87 0.65
C GLU A 178 -14.70 5.20 -0.25
N THR A 179 -13.43 5.58 -0.13
CA THR A 179 -12.34 5.09 -1.00
C THR A 179 -11.57 3.91 -0.42
N VAL A 180 -11.72 3.60 0.87
CA VAL A 180 -10.97 2.52 1.53
C VAL A 180 -11.25 1.15 0.91
N ALA A 181 -12.49 0.86 0.52
CA ALA A 181 -12.86 -0.42 -0.07
C ALA A 181 -12.22 -0.62 -1.46
N THR A 182 -12.28 0.40 -2.31
CA THR A 182 -11.68 0.35 -3.66
C THR A 182 -10.15 0.31 -3.59
N THR A 183 -9.56 1.10 -2.68
CA THR A 183 -8.11 1.13 -2.47
C THR A 183 -7.59 -0.19 -1.88
N LEU A 184 -8.33 -0.83 -0.98
CA LEU A 184 -7.97 -2.14 -0.44
C LEU A 184 -7.98 -3.22 -1.54
N ALA A 185 -9.02 -3.27 -2.36
CA ALA A 185 -9.10 -4.22 -3.47
C ALA A 185 -7.93 -4.04 -4.45
N LEU A 186 -7.57 -2.80 -4.75
CA LEU A 186 -6.45 -2.46 -5.62
C LEU A 186 -5.10 -2.83 -5.00
N ALA A 187 -4.92 -2.63 -3.70
CA ALA A 187 -3.71 -3.05 -2.98
C ALA A 187 -3.52 -4.57 -3.00
N GLU A 188 -4.61 -5.34 -2.93
CA GLU A 188 -4.56 -6.80 -3.04
C GLU A 188 -4.21 -7.26 -4.45
N GLN A 189 -4.81 -6.63 -5.46
CA GLN A 189 -4.58 -6.95 -6.88
C GLN A 189 -3.12 -6.71 -7.30
N HIS A 190 -2.50 -5.63 -6.84
CA HIS A 190 -1.12 -5.24 -7.20
C HIS A 190 -0.08 -5.60 -6.12
N HIS A 191 -0.44 -6.48 -5.18
CA HIS A 191 0.44 -7.00 -4.14
C HIS A 191 1.14 -5.91 -3.27
N CYS A 192 0.45 -4.80 -3.01
CA CYS A 192 0.90 -3.69 -2.18
C CYS A 192 0.65 -3.97 -0.68
N ALA A 193 1.61 -4.62 -0.02
CA ALA A 193 1.46 -5.06 1.38
C ALA A 193 1.32 -3.91 2.40
N GLU A 194 2.03 -2.81 2.18
CA GLU A 194 2.01 -1.64 3.08
C GLU A 194 0.66 -0.92 2.99
N LEU A 195 0.21 -0.61 1.77
CA LEU A 195 -1.11 -0.02 1.52
C LEU A 195 -2.24 -0.90 2.06
N LYS A 196 -2.19 -2.22 1.82
CA LYS A 196 -3.18 -3.17 2.38
C LYS A 196 -3.25 -3.08 3.90
N THR A 197 -2.10 -3.06 4.56
CA THR A 197 -2.03 -2.97 6.03
C THR A 197 -2.61 -1.65 6.52
N ALA A 198 -2.35 -0.55 5.83
CA ALA A 198 -2.92 0.76 6.15
C ALA A 198 -4.45 0.78 5.99
N CYS A 199 -4.98 0.25 4.89
CA CYS A 199 -6.43 0.15 4.65
C CYS A 199 -7.13 -0.70 5.73
N LEU A 200 -6.56 -1.85 6.10
CA LEU A 200 -7.13 -2.71 7.15
C LEU A 200 -7.13 -2.02 8.52
N LYS A 201 -6.06 -1.28 8.85
CA LYS A 201 -6.00 -0.49 10.08
C LYS A 201 -7.04 0.63 10.08
N PHE A 202 -7.21 1.32 8.95
CA PHE A 202 -8.21 2.37 8.79
C PHE A 202 -9.64 1.85 8.95
N ALA A 203 -9.93 0.69 8.34
CA ALA A 203 -11.24 0.03 8.45
C ALA A 203 -11.52 -0.52 9.86
N ALA A 204 -10.49 -0.87 10.65
CA ALA A 204 -10.65 -1.36 12.01
C ALA A 204 -11.00 -0.25 13.03
N VAL A 205 -10.82 1.03 12.68
CA VAL A 205 -11.20 2.17 13.53
C VAL A 205 -12.72 2.35 13.44
N ARG A 206 -13.42 2.10 14.55
CA ARG A 206 -14.90 2.05 14.62
C ARG A 206 -15.61 3.34 14.22
N GLU A 207 -14.93 4.48 14.18
CA GLU A 207 -15.51 5.77 13.80
C GLU A 207 -15.56 6.00 12.28
N ASN A 208 -14.88 5.18 11.47
CA ASN A 208 -14.87 5.31 10.00
C ASN A 208 -15.93 4.46 9.30
N LEU A 209 -16.49 3.45 9.98
CA LEU A 209 -17.61 2.63 9.50
C LEU A 209 -18.91 3.19 10.04
N GLY A 210 -19.21 4.44 9.68
CA GLY A 210 -20.51 5.07 9.91
C GLY A 210 -21.59 4.56 8.94
N VAL A 211 -21.72 3.24 8.79
CA VAL A 211 -22.94 2.62 8.26
C VAL A 211 -23.18 1.35 9.07
N GLU A 212 -24.17 1.43 9.96
CA GLU A 212 -24.73 0.28 10.64
C GLU A 212 -25.19 -0.76 9.62
N GLN A 213 -24.39 -1.80 9.39
CA GLN A 213 -24.93 -3.10 9.01
C GLN A 213 -25.16 -3.89 10.29
N LYS A 214 -26.39 -3.84 10.79
CA LYS A 214 -26.94 -4.93 11.62
C LYS A 214 -26.94 -6.19 10.78
N CYS A 215 -25.86 -6.97 10.84
CA CYS A 215 -25.88 -8.37 10.43
C CYS A 215 -26.32 -9.22 11.62
N GLU A 216 -27.63 -9.35 11.84
CA GLU A 216 -28.19 -10.50 12.56
C GLU A 216 -28.13 -11.73 11.65
N ALA A 217 -27.00 -12.43 11.67
CA ALA A 217 -26.88 -13.80 11.18
C ALA A 217 -25.68 -14.50 11.81
N ALA A 218 -25.59 -14.48 13.15
CA ALA A 218 -24.60 -15.24 13.89
C ALA A 218 -25.29 -16.12 14.95
N CYS A 219 -26.06 -17.11 14.50
CA CYS A 219 -26.53 -18.19 15.37
C CYS A 219 -26.94 -19.45 14.59
N HIS A 220 -26.09 -19.95 13.67
CA HIS A 220 -26.18 -21.36 13.24
C HIS A 220 -24.92 -21.84 12.53
N CYS A 221 -23.90 -22.22 13.31
CA CYS A 221 -22.96 -23.30 12.96
C CYS A 221 -21.95 -23.46 14.10
N LYS A 222 -22.38 -24.09 15.19
CA LYS A 222 -21.48 -24.76 16.12
C LYS A 222 -22.00 -26.15 16.43
N HIS A 223 -21.13 -27.11 16.11
CA HIS A 223 -21.06 -28.47 16.66
C HIS A 223 -21.67 -29.59 15.81
N ARG A 224 -20.87 -30.11 14.87
CA ARG A 224 -20.92 -31.53 14.50
C ARG A 224 -19.57 -32.16 14.88
N GLY A 225 -19.56 -32.88 16.00
CA GLY A 225 -18.37 -33.60 16.45
C GLY A 225 -18.39 -34.04 17.90
N ARG A 226 -19.29 -34.94 18.30
CA ARG A 226 -18.98 -36.06 19.22
C ARG A 226 -20.15 -37.01 19.41
N VAL A 227 -19.88 -38.27 19.13
CA VAL A 227 -20.70 -39.44 19.47
C VAL A 227 -20.70 -39.63 20.99
N ARG A 228 -21.85 -39.95 21.59
CA ARG A 228 -21.96 -40.83 22.77
C ARG A 228 -23.35 -41.44 22.92
N LEU A 229 -23.33 -42.69 23.36
CA LEU A 229 -24.38 -43.69 23.47
C LEU A 229 -25.22 -43.52 24.76
N SER A 230 -26.53 -43.75 24.67
CA SER A 230 -27.45 -44.26 25.71
C SER A 230 -28.88 -44.16 25.13
N GLY A 231 -29.74 -45.17 25.05
CA GLY A 231 -29.89 -46.36 25.85
C GLY A 231 -30.92 -46.12 26.96
N THR A 232 -32.23 -46.20 26.66
CA THR A 232 -33.30 -46.61 27.60
C THR A 232 -34.61 -46.94 26.85
N ARG A 233 -35.20 -48.05 27.29
CA ARG A 233 -36.49 -48.63 26.88
C ARG A 233 -37.67 -47.90 27.55
N GLN A 234 -38.84 -47.92 26.92
CA GLN A 234 -40.13 -48.51 27.35
C GLN A 234 -41.24 -47.89 26.45
N ASN A 235 -41.93 -48.68 25.61
CA ASN A 235 -43.33 -49.15 25.81
C ASN A 235 -44.36 -48.01 25.71
N ASP A 236 -45.46 -48.07 24.95
CA ASP A 236 -46.30 -49.19 24.51
C ASP A 236 -47.26 -48.73 23.39
N LEU A 237 -47.78 -49.72 22.64
CA LEU A 237 -49.15 -49.82 22.10
C LEU A 237 -49.64 -48.84 21.01
N LEU A 238 -49.70 -49.30 19.74
CA LEU A 238 -50.90 -49.94 19.16
C LEU A 238 -50.67 -50.23 17.65
N ASP A 239 -50.70 -51.52 17.34
CA ASP A 239 -50.92 -52.17 16.03
C ASP A 239 -52.27 -51.75 15.38
N PRO A 240 -52.67 -52.32 14.22
CA PRO A 240 -51.92 -52.60 12.98
C PRO A 240 -52.76 -52.11 11.77
N LEU A 241 -52.31 -52.36 10.53
CA LEU A 241 -53.14 -53.02 9.53
C LEU A 241 -52.28 -53.42 8.32
N ASP A 242 -52.33 -54.73 8.09
CA ASP A 242 -51.82 -55.54 6.99
C ASP A 242 -51.92 -54.91 5.59
N SER A 243 -50.97 -55.23 4.71
CA SER A 243 -51.12 -56.37 3.79
C SER A 243 -50.11 -56.31 2.64
N ASP A 244 -49.47 -57.47 2.43
CA ASP A 244 -49.04 -58.05 1.15
C ASP A 244 -48.12 -57.22 0.24
N GLY A 245 -46.89 -57.66 -0.05
CA GLY A 245 -46.63 -58.93 -0.74
C GLY A 245 -46.09 -58.65 -2.16
N PRO A 246 -45.38 -59.58 -2.79
CA PRO A 246 -44.03 -59.30 -3.29
C PRO A 246 -43.88 -59.31 -4.83
N SER A 247 -42.62 -59.20 -5.27
CA SER A 247 -42.04 -59.68 -6.55
C SER A 247 -42.49 -58.91 -7.80
N PHE A 248 -41.61 -58.25 -8.55
CA PHE A 248 -40.42 -58.77 -9.25
C PHE A 248 -39.35 -57.70 -9.47
#